data_AF-A0A967WTM7-F1
#
_entry.id   AF-A0A967WTM7-F1
#
_cell.length_a   1.000
_cell.length_b   1.000
_cell.length_c   1.000
_cell.angle_alpha   90.00
_cell.angle_beta   90.00
_cell.angle_gamma   90.00
#
_symmetry.space_group_name_H-M   'P 1'
#
loop_
_entity.id
_entity.type
_entity.pdbx_description
1 polymer ?
#
loop_
_entity_poly.entity_id
_entity_poly.type
_entity_poly.pdbx_seq_one_letter_code
_entity_poly.pdbx_strand_id
1 'polypeptide(L)'
;PATNLQAVLLPKKEAERSNEQALLRSALAEPIGSPRLRDLARRGQKIVIVTSDLTRPCPSDRLLPPILEELVAAGVPEDDVTIVIAL
;
A
#
# COMPACT_ATOMS: atom_id res chain seq x y z
N PRO A 1 31.42 -31.21 1.76
CA PRO A 1 30.18 -30.66 2.37
C PRO A 1 28.94 -30.61 1.46
N ALA A 2 28.89 -31.37 0.35
CA ALA A 2 27.64 -31.66 -0.38
C ALA A 2 27.04 -33.03 0.00
N THR A 3 27.82 -33.88 0.67
CA THR A 3 27.53 -35.28 0.93
C THR A 3 26.36 -35.52 1.90
N ASN A 4 25.94 -34.49 2.63
CA ASN A 4 24.85 -34.54 3.61
C ASN A 4 23.72 -33.53 3.32
N LEU A 5 23.70 -32.91 2.14
CA LEU A 5 22.64 -31.97 1.76
C LEU A 5 21.42 -32.74 1.24
N GLN A 6 20.29 -32.66 1.95
CA GLN A 6 19.05 -33.37 1.58
C GLN A 6 18.16 -32.51 0.68
N ALA A 7 17.94 -31.24 1.03
CA ALA A 7 17.15 -30.32 0.23
C ALA A 7 17.48 -28.86 0.57
N VAL A 8 17.23 -27.97 -0.39
CA VAL A 8 17.17 -26.52 -0.21
C VAL A 8 15.73 -26.10 -0.48
N LEU A 9 15.05 -25.60 0.55
CA LEU A 9 13.68 -25.11 0.44
C LEU A 9 13.73 -23.60 0.27
N LEU A 10 13.30 -23.11 -0.90
CA LEU A 10 13.25 -21.69 -1.24
C LEU A 10 11.80 -21.27 -1.52
N PRO A 11 11.44 -20.01 -1.27
CA PRO A 11 10.15 -19.49 -1.68
C PRO A 11 9.99 -19.55 -3.19
N LYS A 12 8.75 -19.70 -3.65
CA LYS A 12 8.43 -19.61 -5.07
C LYS A 12 8.83 -18.21 -5.57
N LYS A 13 9.71 -18.17 -6.57
CA LYS A 13 10.10 -16.91 -7.19
C LYS A 13 8.97 -16.45 -8.11
N GLU A 14 8.31 -15.36 -7.75
CA GLU A 14 7.35 -14.70 -8.65
C GLU A 14 8.09 -13.97 -9.77
N ALA A 15 7.44 -13.84 -10.93
CA ALA A 15 7.99 -13.06 -12.02
C ALA A 15 8.14 -11.60 -11.57
N GLU A 16 9.30 -11.00 -11.83
CA GLU A 16 9.52 -9.59 -11.54
C GLU A 16 8.49 -8.75 -12.30
N ARG A 17 7.62 -8.06 -11.57
CA ARG A 17 6.75 -7.05 -12.17
C ARG A 17 7.55 -5.75 -12.28
N SER A 18 7.66 -5.23 -13.50
CA SER A 18 8.65 -4.23 -13.87
C SER A 18 8.36 -2.80 -13.41
N ASN A 19 7.15 -2.50 -12.90
CA ASN A 19 6.80 -1.15 -12.45
C ASN A 19 5.89 -1.14 -11.21
N GLU A 20 6.50 -0.91 -10.05
CA GLU A 20 5.82 -0.81 -8.75
C GLU A 20 4.75 0.29 -8.70
N GLN A 21 5.03 1.48 -9.24
CA GLN A 21 4.06 2.58 -9.22
C GLN A 21 2.80 2.25 -10.01
N ALA A 22 2.96 1.61 -11.18
CA ALA A 22 1.84 1.17 -12.00
C ALA A 22 0.97 0.14 -11.26
N LEU A 23 1.60 -0.76 -10.50
CA LEU A 23 0.89 -1.75 -9.69
C LEU A 23 0.08 -1.12 -8.57
N LEU A 24 0.67 -0.16 -7.85
CA LEU A 24 -0.04 0.54 -6.78
C LEU A 24 -1.26 1.30 -7.30
N ARG A 25 -1.10 2.01 -8.42
CA ARG A 25 -2.22 2.72 -9.06
C ARG A 25 -3.31 1.77 -9.56
N SER A 26 -2.93 0.65 -10.17
CA SER A 26 -3.87 -0.38 -10.62
C SER A 26 -4.64 -0.99 -9.44
N ALA A 27 -3.95 -1.30 -8.34
CA ALA A 27 -4.57 -1.86 -7.14
C ALA A 27 -5.61 -0.90 -6.51
N LEU A 28 -5.35 0.41 -6.51
CA LEU A 28 -6.31 1.41 -6.03
C LEU A 28 -7.50 1.61 -6.98
N ALA A 29 -7.28 1.46 -8.29
CA ALA A 29 -8.33 1.59 -9.30
C ALA A 29 -9.26 0.36 -9.37
N GLU A 30 -8.78 -0.81 -8.97
CA GLU A 30 -9.49 -2.09 -9.01
C GLU A 30 -9.51 -2.76 -7.61
N PRO A 31 -10.23 -2.15 -6.64
CA PRO A 31 -10.35 -2.70 -5.29
C PRO A 31 -11.10 -4.04 -5.28
N ILE A 32 -10.72 -4.92 -4.35
CA ILE A 32 -11.34 -6.22 -4.18
C ILE A 32 -12.48 -6.11 -3.15
N GLY A 33 -13.73 -6.26 -3.62
CA GLY A 33 -14.89 -6.35 -2.73
C GLY A 33 -15.33 -5.04 -2.07
N SER A 34 -14.80 -3.89 -2.52
CA SER A 34 -15.21 -2.56 -2.05
C SER A 34 -15.29 -1.55 -3.21
N PRO A 35 -15.94 -0.39 -3.05
CA PRO A 35 -15.74 0.76 -3.93
C PRO A 35 -14.30 1.29 -3.86
N ARG A 36 -13.94 2.16 -4.80
CA ARG A 36 -12.63 2.83 -4.80
C ARG A 36 -12.53 3.78 -3.62
N LEU A 37 -11.31 4.07 -3.18
CA LEU A 37 -11.07 4.97 -2.06
C LEU A 37 -11.68 6.35 -2.31
N ARG A 38 -11.52 6.90 -3.51
CA ARG A 38 -12.13 8.19 -3.88
C ARG A 38 -13.66 8.21 -3.88
N ASP A 39 -14.30 7.06 -4.03
CA ASP A 39 -15.77 6.94 -4.04
C ASP A 39 -16.33 6.80 -2.61
N LEU A 40 -15.49 6.34 -1.67
CA LEU A 40 -15.80 6.22 -0.25
C LEU A 40 -15.59 7.53 0.51
N ALA A 41 -14.50 8.23 0.20
CA ALA A 41 -14.13 9.48 0.83
C ALA A 41 -15.01 10.65 0.36
N ARG A 42 -15.25 11.62 1.24
CA ARG A 42 -16.03 12.82 0.95
C ARG A 42 -15.42 14.03 1.65
N ARG A 43 -15.49 15.19 0.99
CA ARG A 43 -15.11 16.48 1.59
C ARG A 43 -15.74 16.67 2.97
N GLY A 44 -14.92 17.12 3.93
CA GLY A 44 -15.33 17.38 5.31
C GLY A 44 -15.18 16.18 6.26
N GLN A 45 -14.78 15.00 5.77
CA GLN A 45 -14.40 13.88 6.61
C GLN A 45 -12.98 14.07 7.15
N LYS A 46 -12.78 13.77 8.45
CA LYS A 46 -11.45 13.54 9.02
C LYS A 46 -11.04 12.09 8.78
N ILE A 47 -9.91 11.88 8.12
CA ILE A 47 -9.44 10.56 7.70
C ILE A 47 -8.16 10.21 8.44
N VAL A 48 -8.08 8.97 8.91
CA VAL A 48 -6.87 8.42 9.52
C VAL A 48 -6.31 7.32 8.61
N ILE A 49 -5.04 7.44 8.24
CA ILE A 49 -4.29 6.39 7.55
C ILE A 49 -3.39 5.72 8.58
N VAL A 50 -3.62 4.43 8.82
CA VAL A 50 -2.74 3.62 9.68
C VAL A 50 -1.67 2.97 8.80
N THR A 51 -0.41 3.18 9.13
CA THR A 51 0.72 2.55 8.44
C THR A 51 1.66 1.86 9.41
N SER A 52 2.44 0.90 8.91
CA SER A 52 3.38 0.12 9.71
C SER A 52 4.49 1.00 10.33
N ASP A 53 5.01 0.55 11.47
CA ASP A 53 6.22 1.10 12.07
C ASP A 53 7.49 0.77 11.28
N LEU A 54 8.61 1.28 11.80
CA LEU A 54 9.94 1.12 11.21
C LEU A 54 10.41 -0.34 11.17
N THR A 55 9.93 -1.20 12.08
CA THR A 55 10.40 -2.59 12.15
C THR A 55 9.82 -3.48 11.06
N ARG A 56 8.84 -2.99 10.28
CA ARG A 56 8.29 -3.71 9.12
C ARG A 56 8.92 -3.21 7.82
N PRO A 57 9.23 -4.11 6.87
CA PRO A 57 9.70 -3.74 5.55
C PRO A 57 8.54 -3.26 4.65
N CYS A 58 7.78 -2.27 5.13
CA CYS A 58 6.67 -1.67 4.39
C CYS A 58 7.19 -0.45 3.61
N PRO A 59 7.03 -0.38 2.28
CA PRO A 59 7.46 0.77 1.47
C PRO A 59 6.47 1.94 1.60
N SER A 60 6.28 2.45 2.83
CA SER A 60 5.32 3.50 3.16
C SER A 60 5.53 4.78 2.34
N ASP A 61 6.78 5.11 2.03
CA ASP A 61 7.17 6.23 1.17
C ASP A 61 6.61 6.12 -0.26
N ARG A 62 6.36 4.90 -0.73
CA ARG A 62 5.79 4.63 -2.06
C ARG A 62 4.29 4.39 -2.03
N LEU A 63 3.77 3.86 -0.92
CA LEU A 63 2.35 3.57 -0.74
C LEU A 63 1.52 4.81 -0.43
N LEU A 64 2.02 5.70 0.44
CA LEU A 64 1.25 6.86 0.92
C LEU A 64 0.91 7.88 -0.18
N PRO A 65 1.83 8.25 -1.10
CA PRO A 65 1.52 9.26 -2.11
C PRO A 65 0.29 8.93 -2.98
N PRO A 66 0.16 7.74 -3.61
CA PRO A 66 -1.02 7.44 -4.43
C PRO A 66 -2.31 7.30 -3.60
N ILE A 67 -2.22 6.95 -2.31
CA ILE A 67 -3.37 6.95 -1.40
C ILE A 67 -3.85 8.38 -1.13
N LEU A 68 -2.93 9.31 -0.87
CA LEU A 68 -3.24 10.73 -0.68
C LEU A 68 -3.84 11.34 -1.94
N GLU A 69 -3.32 10.99 -3.13
CA GLU A 69 -3.88 11.43 -4.41
C GLU A 69 -5.36 11.01 -4.59
N GLU A 70 -5.74 9.80 -4.17
CA GLU A 70 -7.15 9.35 -4.18
C GLU A 70 -8.04 10.19 -3.24
N LEU A 71 -7.53 10.54 -2.06
CA LEU A 71 -8.26 11.35 -1.08
C LEU A 71 -8.42 12.81 -1.55
N VAL A 72 -7.37 13.39 -2.12
CA VAL A 72 -7.41 14.72 -2.74
C VAL A 72 -8.39 14.74 -3.91
N ALA A 73 -8.40 13.69 -4.74
CA ALA A 73 -9.37 13.54 -5.83
C ALA A 73 -10.82 13.45 -5.33
N ALA A 74 -11.04 12.97 -4.11
CA ALA A 74 -12.35 12.97 -3.44
C ALA A 74 -12.70 14.32 -2.77
N GLY A 75 -11.82 15.31 -2.88
CA GLY A 75 -11.99 16.64 -2.30
C GLY A 75 -11.67 16.72 -0.80
N VAL A 76 -10.94 15.74 -0.25
CA VAL A 76 -10.44 15.79 1.13
C VAL A 76 -9.14 16.59 1.16
N PRO A 77 -9.06 17.70 1.93
CA PRO A 77 -7.83 18.46 2.07
C PRO A 77 -6.82 17.68 2.92
N GLU A 78 -5.52 17.90 2.69
CA GLU A 78 -4.46 17.22 3.43
C GLU A 78 -4.53 17.47 4.95
N ASP A 79 -4.98 18.66 5.37
CA ASP A 79 -5.20 19.03 6.78
C ASP A 79 -6.28 18.18 7.50
N ASP A 80 -7.11 17.47 6.73
CA ASP A 80 -8.10 16.53 7.25
C ASP A 80 -7.57 15.10 7.35
N VAL A 81 -6.33 14.84 6.92
CA VAL A 81 -5.69 13.53 6.93
C VAL A 81 -4.66 13.44 8.06
N THR A 82 -4.76 12.41 8.90
CA THR A 82 -3.77 12.09 9.93
C THR A 82 -3.14 10.74 9.63
N ILE A 83 -1.81 10.67 9.69
CA ILE A 83 -1.07 9.41 9.54
C ILE A 83 -0.69 8.91 10.93
N VAL A 84 -1.10 7.69 11.26
CA VAL A 84 -0.78 7.01 12.50
C VAL A 84 0.18 5.87 12.21
N ILE A 85 1.34 5.91 12.88
CA ILE A 85 2.29 4.80 12.86
C ILE A 85 1.85 3.75 13.88
N ALA A 86 1.55 2.55 13.40
CA ALA A 86 1.15 1.42 14.24
C ALA A 86 2.40 0.78 14.87
N LEU A 87 2.67 1.16 16.13
CA LEU A 87 3.78 0.67 16.97
C LEU A 87 3.61 -0.80 17.39
#